data_AF-A0A970WGP3-F1
#
_entry.id   AF-A0A970WGP3-F1
#
_cell.length_a   1.000
_cell.length_b   1.000
_cell.length_c   1.000
_cell.angle_alpha   90.00
_cell.angle_beta   90.00
_cell.angle_gamma   90.00
#
_symmetry.space_group_name_H-M   'P 1'
#
loop_
_entity.id
_entity.type
_entity.pdbx_description
1 polymer ?
#
loop_
_entity_poly.entity_id
_entity_poly.type
_entity_poly.pdbx_seq_one_letter_code
_entity_poly.pdbx_strand_id
1 'polypeptide(L)'
;MGLRVPGLNPELDSSQRVEPDPDPAIWRRLELRAPKTDGSWADVVLLRPLSWLQEQQAEVGGHVWISVPECSIDGHATVLAIGPCPPIPPGPGRVVTGTFRHASARVLDLQIDGLAEPIGATANHPFWSEDRQEFVRADGLEIGERLRTLHGAARLIDTVPRSGTEPVYNLEVQTEHVYHVTDAGVLVHNGRVCPTPSRPGPKTDPNAPHNAKIREIAERLKSEGNTVLSGGGGKERLIPTPGGKKGGRRPDIEYETPSGEARGINVGKTRKDGTPVKREVDALEDLNGPGGLPTDFEPYD
;
A
#
# COMPACT_ATOMS: atom_id res chain seq x y z
N MET A 1 3.08 16.78 12.25
CA MET A 1 1.68 16.74 11.76
C MET A 1 1.39 17.98 10.95
N GLY A 2 0.67 17.86 9.83
CA GLY A 2 0.20 18.99 9.02
C GLY A 2 1.25 19.62 8.09
N LEU A 3 2.53 19.29 8.27
CA LEU A 3 3.60 19.61 7.32
C LEU A 3 3.50 18.76 6.06
N ARG A 4 4.11 19.22 4.96
CA ARG A 4 4.13 18.52 3.69
C ARG A 4 5.47 17.82 3.46
N VAL A 5 5.40 16.65 2.84
CA VAL A 5 6.59 15.89 2.39
C VAL A 5 6.48 15.59 0.89
N PRO A 6 7.61 15.62 0.15
CA PRO A 6 7.64 15.17 -1.23
C PRO A 6 7.60 13.64 -1.29
N GLY A 7 6.81 13.09 -2.20
CA GLY A 7 6.67 11.65 -2.40
C GLY A 7 5.67 11.38 -3.50
N LEU A 8 6.03 10.51 -4.44
CA LEU A 8 5.13 10.04 -5.49
C LEU A 8 5.07 8.53 -5.40
N ASN A 9 3.93 8.00 -4.99
CA ASN A 9 3.75 6.56 -4.93
C ASN A 9 3.66 6.02 -6.37
N PRO A 10 4.60 5.17 -6.81
CA PRO A 10 4.63 4.67 -8.18
C PRO A 10 3.44 3.75 -8.49
N GLU A 11 2.81 3.19 -7.45
CA GLU A 11 1.65 2.31 -7.57
C GLU A 11 0.33 3.09 -7.74
N LEU A 12 0.32 4.40 -7.50
CA LEU A 12 -0.89 5.22 -7.64
C LEU A 12 -0.98 5.89 -9.02
N ASP A 13 -2.19 5.91 -9.58
CA ASP A 13 -2.52 6.70 -10.77
C ASP A 13 -3.00 8.12 -10.42
N SER A 14 -3.21 8.96 -11.43
CA SER A 14 -3.66 10.35 -11.26
C SER A 14 -5.07 10.47 -10.66
N SER A 15 -5.96 9.52 -10.92
CA SER A 15 -7.32 9.50 -10.37
C SER A 15 -7.34 9.19 -8.87
N GLN A 16 -6.32 8.48 -8.38
CA GLN A 16 -6.14 8.20 -6.96
C GLN A 16 -5.56 9.39 -6.18
N ARG A 17 -4.99 10.39 -6.88
CA ARG A 17 -4.29 11.56 -6.33
C ARG A 17 -5.16 12.79 -6.04
N VAL A 18 -6.49 12.67 -6.16
CA VAL A 18 -7.46 13.79 -6.10
C VAL A 18 -8.05 14.01 -4.70
N GLU A 19 -7.33 13.66 -3.64
CA GLU A 19 -7.84 13.89 -2.28
C GLU A 19 -7.59 15.35 -1.86
N PRO A 20 -8.61 16.06 -1.34
CA PRO A 20 -8.41 17.39 -0.81
C PRO A 20 -7.56 17.33 0.47
N ASP A 21 -6.71 18.33 0.68
CA ASP A 21 -5.92 18.42 1.92
C ASP A 21 -6.82 18.42 3.17
N PRO A 22 -6.30 18.01 4.34
CA PRO A 22 -7.03 18.12 5.60
C PRO A 22 -7.50 19.55 5.84
N ASP A 23 -8.79 19.71 6.16
CA ASP A 23 -9.37 21.00 6.51
C ASP A 23 -9.35 21.18 8.04
N PRO A 24 -8.56 22.13 8.59
CA PRO A 24 -8.52 22.36 10.02
C PRO A 24 -9.87 22.61 10.70
N ALA A 25 -10.89 23.10 9.97
CA ALA A 25 -12.22 23.33 10.51
C ALA A 25 -12.94 22.02 10.84
N ILE A 26 -12.85 21.03 9.96
CA ILE A 26 -13.58 19.76 10.04
C ILE A 26 -12.69 18.55 10.34
N TRP A 27 -11.41 18.76 10.67
CA TRP A 27 -10.49 17.72 11.11
C TRP A 27 -10.08 17.90 12.57
N ARG A 28 -9.65 16.81 13.21
CA ARG A 28 -9.12 16.80 14.57
C ARG A 28 -7.81 16.03 14.63
N ARG A 29 -6.98 16.44 15.59
CA ARG A 29 -5.75 15.73 15.98
C ARG A 29 -6.10 14.76 17.10
N LEU A 30 -5.80 13.49 16.91
CA LEU A 30 -5.95 12.44 17.90
C LEU A 30 -4.57 12.04 18.39
N GLU A 31 -4.41 11.92 19.69
CA GLU A 31 -3.25 11.29 20.33
C GLU A 31 -3.70 9.96 20.89
N LEU A 32 -3.03 8.88 20.48
CA LEU A 32 -3.45 7.51 20.75
C LEU A 32 -2.27 6.72 21.34
N ARG A 33 -2.62 5.75 22.19
CA ARG A 33 -1.70 4.71 22.65
C ARG A 33 -2.13 3.38 22.06
N ALA A 34 -1.33 2.81 21.19
CA ALA A 34 -1.70 1.63 20.41
C ALA A 34 -0.93 0.38 20.86
N PRO A 35 -1.60 -0.76 21.08
CA PRO A 35 -0.92 -2.01 21.38
C PRO A 35 -0.22 -2.54 20.13
N LYS A 36 0.96 -3.12 20.32
CA LYS A 36 1.69 -3.85 19.28
C LYS A 36 1.54 -5.37 19.47
N THR A 37 1.72 -6.13 18.41
CA THR A 37 1.60 -7.60 18.42
C THR A 37 2.63 -8.30 19.33
N ASP A 38 3.75 -7.63 19.63
CA ASP A 38 4.79 -8.10 20.55
C ASP A 38 4.50 -7.76 22.04
N GLY A 39 3.31 -7.21 22.33
CA GLY A 39 2.91 -6.79 23.68
C GLY A 39 3.49 -5.45 24.13
N SER A 40 4.37 -4.83 23.33
CA SER A 40 4.79 -3.44 23.54
C SER A 40 3.74 -2.47 23.03
N TRP A 41 4.07 -1.18 23.04
CA TRP A 41 3.14 -0.12 22.71
C TRP A 41 3.77 0.92 21.77
N ALA A 42 2.92 1.62 21.02
CA ALA A 42 3.29 2.73 20.17
C ALA A 42 2.54 4.01 20.56
N ASP A 43 3.24 5.14 20.49
CA ASP A 43 2.63 6.47 20.52
C ASP A 43 2.25 6.86 19.10
N VAL A 44 0.98 7.19 18.92
CA VAL A 44 0.41 7.48 17.61
C VAL A 44 -0.29 8.83 17.63
N VAL A 45 -0.05 9.65 16.61
CA VAL A 45 -0.80 10.90 16.40
C VAL A 45 -1.43 10.84 15.02
N LEU A 46 -2.73 11.08 14.92
CA LEU A 46 -3.47 11.07 13.65
C LEU A 46 -4.21 12.38 13.42
N LEU A 47 -4.32 12.80 12.17
CA LEU A 47 -5.33 13.76 11.71
C LEU A 47 -6.46 12.97 11.06
N ARG A 48 -7.69 13.17 11.51
CA ARG A 48 -8.90 12.54 10.95
C ARG A 48 -10.05 13.54 10.86
N PRO A 49 -10.94 13.41 9.86
CA PRO A 49 -12.12 14.26 9.76
C PRO A 49 -13.12 13.96 10.88
N LEU A 50 -13.94 14.94 11.25
CA LEU A 50 -14.99 14.80 12.27
C LEU A 50 -15.96 13.64 11.97
N SER A 51 -16.27 13.40 10.70
CA SER A 51 -17.09 12.26 10.28
C SER A 51 -16.49 10.92 10.71
N TRP A 52 -15.18 10.74 10.55
CA TRP A 52 -14.48 9.54 10.98
C TRP A 52 -14.54 9.37 12.50
N LEU A 53 -14.37 10.47 13.25
CA LEU A 53 -14.46 10.44 14.71
C LEU A 53 -15.85 9.99 15.16
N GLN A 54 -16.90 10.48 14.50
CA GLN A 54 -18.28 10.08 14.76
C GLN A 54 -18.52 8.61 14.42
N GLU A 55 -18.05 8.14 13.27
CA GLU A 55 -18.17 6.74 12.83
C GLU A 55 -17.47 5.78 13.79
N GLN A 56 -16.28 6.15 14.27
CA GLN A 56 -15.50 5.34 15.21
C GLN A 56 -15.92 5.54 16.67
N GLN A 57 -16.90 6.40 16.95
CA GLN A 57 -17.29 6.79 18.31
C GLN A 57 -16.07 7.20 19.15
N ALA A 58 -15.16 7.97 18.53
CA ALA A 58 -13.89 8.34 19.11
C ALA A 58 -14.08 9.38 20.22
N GLU A 59 -13.82 8.98 21.46
CA GLU A 59 -13.92 9.81 22.65
C GLU A 59 -12.66 9.65 23.51
N VAL A 60 -12.25 10.69 24.24
CA VAL A 60 -11.10 10.62 25.14
C VAL A 60 -11.35 9.58 26.24
N GLY A 61 -10.39 8.67 26.43
CA GLY A 61 -10.53 7.49 27.30
C GLY A 61 -11.21 6.29 26.62
N GLY A 62 -11.82 6.49 25.45
CA GLY A 62 -12.37 5.43 24.61
C GLY A 62 -11.31 4.72 23.77
N HIS A 63 -11.78 3.89 22.83
CA HIS A 63 -10.94 3.06 21.97
C HIS A 63 -11.34 3.21 20.51
N VAL A 64 -10.34 3.28 19.63
CA VAL A 64 -10.54 3.28 18.17
C VAL A 64 -9.70 2.16 17.56
N TRP A 65 -10.24 1.45 16.57
CA TRP A 65 -9.45 0.43 15.87
C TRP A 65 -8.50 1.11 14.88
N ILE A 66 -7.20 0.78 14.96
CA ILE A 66 -6.22 1.17 13.96
C ILE A 66 -5.37 -0.05 13.56
N SER A 67 -4.96 -0.10 12.30
CA SER A 67 -4.11 -1.17 11.78
C SER A 67 -2.96 -0.57 11.01
N VAL A 68 -1.73 -0.74 11.50
CA VAL A 68 -0.48 -0.29 10.89
C VAL A 68 0.52 -1.46 10.95
N PRO A 69 0.40 -2.44 10.05
CA PRO A 69 1.20 -3.67 10.09
C PRO A 69 2.72 -3.43 10.11
N GLU A 70 3.20 -2.36 9.49
CA GLU A 70 4.61 -1.94 9.46
C GLU A 70 5.12 -1.56 10.85
N CYS A 71 4.25 -1.01 11.69
CA CYS A 71 4.55 -0.72 13.10
C CYS A 71 4.18 -1.89 14.03
N SER A 72 3.74 -3.03 13.46
CA SER A 72 3.17 -4.16 14.19
C SER A 72 1.97 -3.77 15.07
N ILE A 73 1.19 -2.80 14.61
CA ILE A 73 -0.04 -2.34 15.27
C ILE A 73 -1.21 -2.95 14.52
N ASP A 74 -2.09 -3.67 15.20
CA ASP A 74 -3.37 -4.11 14.67
C ASP A 74 -4.33 -4.35 15.83
N GLY A 75 -5.15 -3.35 16.14
CA GLY A 75 -6.04 -3.44 17.28
C GLY A 75 -6.61 -2.12 17.78
N HIS A 76 -7.31 -2.21 18.90
CA HIS A 76 -7.91 -1.08 19.59
C HIS A 76 -6.85 -0.22 20.29
N ALA A 77 -6.63 0.99 19.80
CA ALA A 77 -5.80 2.00 20.44
C ALA A 77 -6.65 2.86 21.38
N THR A 78 -6.10 3.19 22.55
CA THR A 78 -6.74 4.09 23.52
C THR A 78 -6.60 5.53 23.06
N VAL A 79 -7.69 6.29 23.07
CA VAL A 79 -7.70 7.71 22.74
C VAL A 79 -7.27 8.52 23.97
N LEU A 80 -6.09 9.13 23.91
CA LEU A 80 -5.54 9.93 25.01
C LEU A 80 -6.01 11.38 24.95
N ALA A 81 -6.09 11.95 23.74
CA ALA A 81 -6.53 13.32 23.54
C ALA A 81 -7.16 13.50 22.15
N ILE A 82 -8.13 14.41 22.07
CA ILE A 82 -8.68 14.92 20.81
C ILE A 82 -8.56 16.44 20.86
N GLY A 83 -7.79 17.01 19.93
CA GLY A 83 -7.49 18.43 19.85
C GLY A 83 -7.79 19.04 18.47
N PRO A 84 -7.62 20.36 18.34
CA PRO A 84 -7.76 21.02 17.04
C PRO A 84 -6.74 20.45 16.04
N CYS A 85 -7.16 20.33 14.77
CA CYS A 85 -6.22 20.08 13.69
C CYS A 85 -5.26 21.28 13.57
N PRO A 86 -3.94 21.06 13.46
CA PRO A 86 -3.00 22.15 13.26
C PRO A 86 -3.25 22.86 11.92
N PRO A 87 -2.78 24.11 11.76
CA PRO A 87 -2.78 24.77 10.45
C PRO A 87 -2.08 23.90 9.40
N ILE A 88 -2.64 23.82 8.20
CA ILE A 88 -2.06 23.11 7.06
C ILE A 88 -1.48 24.14 6.09
N PRO A 89 -0.15 24.32 6.03
CA PRO A 89 0.46 25.28 5.13
C PRO A 89 0.21 24.90 3.65
N PRO A 90 0.00 25.87 2.75
CA PRO A 90 0.04 25.60 1.33
C PRO A 90 1.47 25.25 0.90
N GLY A 91 1.62 24.46 -0.16
CA GLY A 91 2.94 24.13 -0.70
C GLY A 91 2.96 22.82 -1.48
N PRO A 92 4.11 22.48 -2.09
CA PRO A 92 4.28 21.22 -2.79
C PRO A 92 4.29 20.02 -1.82
N GLY A 93 3.99 18.83 -2.35
CA GLY A 93 3.97 17.59 -1.59
C GLY A 93 2.64 17.33 -0.87
N ARG A 94 2.62 16.25 -0.08
CA ARG A 94 1.43 15.76 0.62
C ARG A 94 1.51 15.92 2.11
N VAL A 95 0.35 16.13 2.72
CA VAL A 95 0.24 16.42 4.15
C VAL A 95 0.52 15.16 4.97
N VAL A 96 1.34 15.30 6.01
CA VAL A 96 1.54 14.25 7.03
C VAL A 96 0.32 14.21 7.94
N THR A 97 -0.49 13.16 7.78
CA THR A 97 -1.73 12.89 8.52
C THR A 97 -1.53 11.92 9.67
N GLY A 98 -0.36 11.30 9.82
CA GLY A 98 -0.07 10.41 10.94
C GLY A 98 1.40 10.36 11.31
N THR A 99 1.70 10.20 12.59
CA THR A 99 3.05 9.87 13.08
C THR A 99 2.97 8.71 14.05
N PHE A 100 3.89 7.77 13.95
CA PHE A 100 4.02 6.60 14.81
C PHE A 100 5.41 6.60 15.42
N ARG A 101 5.50 6.42 16.73
CA ARG A 101 6.75 6.29 17.45
C ARG A 101 6.67 5.07 18.36
N HIS A 102 7.65 4.18 18.24
CA HIS A 102 7.75 3.04 19.14
C HIS A 102 9.20 2.57 19.27
N ALA A 103 9.43 1.64 20.17
CA ALA A 103 10.72 0.95 20.28
C ALA A 103 10.72 -0.32 19.43
N SER A 104 11.87 -0.68 18.87
CA SER A 104 12.09 -1.96 18.18
C SER A 104 13.47 -2.52 18.48
N ALA A 105 13.54 -3.80 18.82
CA ALA A 105 14.79 -4.56 18.94
C ALA A 105 15.18 -5.28 17.64
N ARG A 106 14.36 -5.14 16.58
CA ARG A 106 14.55 -5.77 15.28
C ARG A 106 14.75 -4.70 14.21
N VAL A 107 15.87 -4.01 14.29
CA VAL A 107 16.29 -2.97 13.34
C VAL A 107 17.44 -3.50 12.50
N LEU A 108 17.40 -3.20 11.20
CA LEU A 108 18.46 -3.46 10.23
C LEU A 108 19.07 -2.13 9.83
N ASP A 109 20.40 -2.13 9.72
CA ASP A 109 21.18 -1.07 9.10
C ASP A 109 21.41 -1.42 7.64
N LEU A 110 20.70 -0.71 6.76
CA LEU A 110 20.82 -0.86 5.31
C LEU A 110 21.82 0.17 4.78
N GLN A 111 23.00 -0.29 4.39
CA GLN A 111 24.01 0.55 3.77
C GLN A 111 23.68 0.75 2.30
N ILE A 112 23.39 1.98 1.89
CA ILE A 112 23.08 2.32 0.51
C ILE A 112 24.29 3.02 -0.12
N ASP A 113 24.53 2.74 -1.40
CA ASP A 113 25.57 3.41 -2.17
C ASP A 113 25.36 4.93 -2.22
N GLY A 114 26.42 5.68 -1.95
CA GLY A 114 26.39 7.14 -1.85
C GLY A 114 25.86 7.70 -0.52
N LEU A 115 25.41 6.88 0.43
CA LEU A 115 25.09 7.32 1.78
C LEU A 115 26.28 7.17 2.74
N ALA A 116 26.58 8.23 3.48
CA ALA A 116 27.64 8.22 4.49
C ALA A 116 27.28 7.34 5.71
N GLU A 117 26.00 7.33 6.09
CA GLU A 117 25.47 6.57 7.22
C GLU A 117 24.37 5.61 6.74
N PRO A 118 24.25 4.41 7.33
CA PRO A 118 23.24 3.44 6.96
C PRO A 118 21.84 3.89 7.40
N ILE A 119 20.82 3.38 6.70
CA ILE A 119 19.42 3.59 7.06
C ILE A 119 19.02 2.55 8.09
N GLY A 120 18.68 2.98 9.30
CA GLY A 120 18.07 2.11 10.31
C GLY A 120 16.58 1.92 10.04
N ALA A 121 16.14 0.71 9.71
CA ALA A 121 14.73 0.40 9.49
C ALA A 121 14.32 -0.92 10.17
N THR A 122 13.04 -1.06 10.53
CA THR A 122 12.55 -2.36 11.01
C THR A 122 12.55 -3.37 9.87
N ALA A 123 12.77 -4.65 10.19
CA ALA A 123 12.83 -5.73 9.21
C ALA A 123 11.63 -5.77 8.24
N ASN A 124 10.43 -5.42 8.71
CA ASN A 124 9.20 -5.38 7.93
C ASN A 124 8.97 -4.09 7.14
N HIS A 125 9.84 -3.08 7.25
CA HIS A 125 9.61 -1.79 6.62
C HIS A 125 9.79 -1.90 5.10
N PRO A 126 8.82 -1.44 4.27
CA PRO A 126 8.91 -1.57 2.83
C PRO A 126 9.71 -0.45 2.15
N PHE A 127 10.60 -0.82 1.24
CA PHE A 127 11.38 0.05 0.36
C PHE A 127 10.97 -0.16 -1.09
N TRP A 128 10.94 0.90 -1.90
CA TRP A 128 10.66 0.75 -3.34
C TRP A 128 11.89 0.17 -4.07
N SER A 129 11.73 -1.03 -4.62
CA SER A 129 12.74 -1.64 -5.50
C SER A 129 12.48 -1.24 -6.95
N GLU A 130 13.48 -0.62 -7.59
CA GLU A 130 13.48 -0.34 -9.02
C GLU A 130 13.68 -1.61 -9.85
N ASP A 131 14.29 -2.63 -9.29
CA ASP A 131 14.51 -3.90 -10.00
C ASP A 131 13.24 -4.73 -10.07
N ARG A 132 12.47 -4.74 -8.98
CA ARG A 132 11.22 -5.52 -8.87
C ARG A 132 9.97 -4.70 -9.21
N GLN A 133 10.06 -3.37 -9.19
CA GLN A 133 8.93 -2.44 -9.35
C GLN A 133 7.82 -2.72 -8.33
N GLU A 134 8.21 -2.97 -7.08
CA GLU A 134 7.31 -3.21 -5.95
C GLU A 134 7.94 -2.74 -4.64
N PHE A 135 7.11 -2.60 -3.61
CA PHE A 135 7.58 -2.40 -2.24
C PHE A 135 8.04 -3.72 -1.63
N VAL A 136 9.31 -3.79 -1.26
CA VAL A 136 9.97 -4.97 -0.68
C VAL A 136 10.34 -4.68 0.76
N ARG A 137 10.09 -5.63 1.67
CA ARG A 137 10.50 -5.51 3.07
C ARG A 137 12.01 -5.39 3.19
N ALA A 138 12.49 -4.64 4.18
CA ALA A 138 13.92 -4.47 4.46
C ALA A 138 14.66 -5.82 4.61
N ASP A 139 14.04 -6.81 5.26
CA ASP A 139 14.61 -8.15 5.44
C ASP A 139 14.52 -9.06 4.19
N GLY A 140 13.84 -8.60 3.14
CA GLY A 140 13.69 -9.30 1.86
C GLY A 140 14.46 -8.65 0.71
N LEU A 141 15.15 -7.53 0.95
CA LEU A 141 16.00 -6.88 -0.06
C LEU A 141 17.29 -7.69 -0.28
N GLU A 142 17.71 -7.76 -1.54
CA GLU A 142 18.95 -8.42 -1.92
C GLU A 142 20.12 -7.42 -2.03
N ILE A 143 21.32 -7.84 -1.62
CA ILE A 143 22.52 -7.02 -1.84
C ILE A 143 22.71 -6.78 -3.34
N GLY A 144 22.92 -5.51 -3.71
CA GLY A 144 23.00 -5.02 -5.07
C GLY A 144 21.68 -4.49 -5.64
N GLU A 145 20.55 -4.72 -4.96
CA GLU A 145 19.23 -4.27 -5.39
C GLU A 145 19.13 -2.75 -5.45
N ARG A 146 18.55 -2.23 -6.54
CA ARG A 146 18.40 -0.78 -6.76
C ARG A 146 17.15 -0.25 -6.08
N LEU A 147 17.32 0.64 -5.12
CA LEU A 147 16.25 1.33 -4.41
C LEU A 147 16.03 2.73 -4.99
N ARG A 148 14.77 3.18 -5.10
CA ARG A 148 14.46 4.53 -5.58
C ARG A 148 14.90 5.59 -4.58
N THR A 149 15.53 6.65 -5.08
CA THR A 149 15.98 7.82 -4.32
C THR A 149 15.52 9.12 -4.98
N LEU A 150 15.69 10.25 -4.31
CA LEU A 150 15.42 11.59 -4.90
C LEU A 150 16.31 11.88 -6.12
N HIS A 151 17.45 11.21 -6.24
CA HIS A 151 18.43 11.40 -7.31
C HIS A 151 18.40 10.27 -8.37
N GLY A 152 17.38 9.41 -8.34
CA GLY A 152 17.23 8.27 -9.25
C GLY A 152 17.18 6.95 -8.48
N ALA A 153 18.23 6.15 -8.57
CA ALA A 153 18.32 4.88 -7.87
C ALA A 153 19.72 4.64 -7.30
N ALA A 154 19.80 4.00 -6.14
CA ALA A 154 21.04 3.63 -5.48
C ALA A 154 21.00 2.16 -5.05
N ARG A 155 22.16 1.50 -4.97
CA ARG A 155 22.23 0.07 -4.64
C ARG A 155 22.32 -0.16 -3.14
N LEU A 156 21.65 -1.20 -2.65
CA LEU A 156 21.93 -1.77 -1.34
C LEU A 156 23.32 -2.43 -1.37
N ILE A 157 24.23 -1.98 -0.51
CA ILE A 157 25.61 -2.50 -0.43
C ILE A 157 25.72 -3.55 0.67
N ASP A 158 25.08 -3.31 1.81
CA ASP A 158 25.16 -4.20 2.96
C ASP A 158 23.90 -4.09 3.84
N THR A 159 23.63 -5.13 4.61
CA THR A 159 22.54 -5.17 5.58
C THR A 159 23.04 -5.82 6.86
N VAL A 160 23.10 -5.04 7.94
CA VAL A 160 23.60 -5.51 9.24
C VAL A 160 22.50 -5.40 10.30
N PRO A 161 22.23 -6.45 11.10
CA PRO A 161 21.35 -6.32 12.25
C PRO A 161 21.91 -5.33 13.27
N ARG A 162 21.12 -4.31 13.62
CA ARG A 162 21.49 -3.38 14.67
C ARG A 162 21.23 -4.00 16.04
N SER A 163 22.21 -3.93 16.93
CA SER A 163 22.08 -4.43 18.30
C SER A 163 21.35 -3.44 19.19
N GLY A 164 20.52 -3.94 20.10
CA GLY A 164 19.80 -3.13 21.07
C GLY A 164 18.40 -2.73 20.61
N THR A 165 17.72 -2.01 21.49
CA THR A 165 16.36 -1.51 21.24
C THR A 165 16.45 -0.03 20.91
N GLU A 166 15.99 0.33 19.72
CA GLU A 166 16.05 1.71 19.21
C GLU A 166 14.65 2.31 19.09
N PRO A 167 14.50 3.63 19.31
CA PRO A 167 13.30 4.34 18.90
C PRO A 167 13.23 4.40 17.37
N VAL A 168 12.12 3.94 16.82
CA VAL A 168 11.79 4.01 15.40
C VAL A 168 10.57 4.88 15.17
N TYR A 169 10.52 5.50 13.99
CA TYR A 169 9.53 6.49 13.63
C TYR A 169 8.93 6.15 12.27
N ASN A 170 7.64 6.41 12.08
CA ASN A 170 6.95 6.23 10.82
C ASN A 170 5.95 7.37 10.59
N LEU A 171 5.63 7.67 9.32
CA LEU A 171 4.74 8.76 8.91
C LEU A 171 3.61 8.24 8.03
N GLU A 172 2.38 8.62 8.31
CA GLU A 172 1.26 8.50 7.36
C GLU A 172 1.19 9.79 6.54
N VAL A 173 1.34 9.64 5.23
CA VAL A 173 1.29 10.73 4.26
C VAL A 173 0.01 10.60 3.46
N GLN A 174 -0.76 11.68 3.42
CA GLN A 174 -2.04 11.71 2.73
C GLN A 174 -1.91 11.23 1.29
N THR A 175 -2.82 10.32 0.90
CA THR A 175 -2.97 9.73 -0.43
C THR A 175 -1.80 8.87 -0.88
N GLU A 176 -0.58 9.40 -0.88
CA GLU A 176 0.59 8.74 -1.46
C GLU A 176 1.09 7.61 -0.56
N HIS A 177 0.93 7.71 0.77
CA HIS A 177 1.41 6.69 1.71
C HIS A 177 2.89 6.31 1.51
N VAL A 178 3.69 7.25 1.00
CA VAL A 178 5.14 7.11 0.82
C VAL A 178 5.81 8.40 1.26
N TYR A 179 7.08 8.29 1.67
CA TYR A 179 7.93 9.43 1.95
C TYR A 179 9.39 9.07 1.70
N HIS A 180 10.23 10.09 1.62
CA HIS A 180 11.67 9.91 1.47
C HIS A 180 12.36 10.02 2.84
N VAL A 181 13.30 9.12 3.11
CA VAL A 181 14.13 9.13 4.34
C VAL A 181 15.59 9.43 4.00
N THR A 182 16.30 10.02 4.97
CA THR A 182 17.69 10.50 4.86
C THR A 182 17.90 11.60 3.82
N ASP A 183 19.10 12.18 3.79
CA ASP A 183 19.45 13.23 2.83
C ASP A 183 19.54 12.72 1.39
N ALA A 184 19.83 11.42 1.16
CA ALA A 184 19.71 10.83 -0.18
C ALA A 184 18.26 10.64 -0.62
N GLY A 185 17.31 10.76 0.32
CA GLY A 185 15.90 10.65 0.08
C GLY A 185 15.51 9.31 -0.55
N VAL A 186 15.73 8.21 0.16
CA VAL A 186 15.29 6.87 -0.26
C VAL A 186 13.78 6.75 -0.07
N LEU A 187 13.05 6.28 -1.09
CA LEU A 187 11.59 6.17 -1.07
C LEU A 187 11.14 4.94 -0.29
N VAL A 188 10.42 5.18 0.81
CA VAL A 188 9.83 4.15 1.68
C VAL A 188 8.32 4.26 1.70
N HIS A 189 7.65 3.17 2.03
CA HIS A 189 6.20 3.08 2.12
C HIS A 189 5.74 3.05 3.57
N ASN A 190 4.59 3.68 3.81
CA ASN A 190 3.80 3.43 4.99
C ASN A 190 2.54 2.65 4.62
N GLY A 191 2.25 1.57 5.33
CA GLY A 191 1.01 0.85 5.14
C GLY A 191 -0.21 1.71 5.36
N ARG A 192 -1.33 1.22 4.83
CA ARG A 192 -2.62 1.85 5.04
C ARG A 192 -2.99 1.69 6.51
N VAL A 193 -3.05 2.81 7.22
CA VAL A 193 -3.70 2.87 8.52
C VAL A 193 -5.21 2.63 8.32
N CYS A 194 -5.75 1.49 8.75
CA CYS A 194 -7.19 1.19 8.61
C CYS A 194 -8.09 2.09 9.48
N PRO A 195 -9.37 2.32 9.12
CA PRO A 195 -9.93 2.64 7.82
C PRO A 195 -10.27 4.14 7.78
N THR A 196 -9.74 4.93 6.84
CA THR A 196 -10.60 6.00 6.24
C THR A 196 -11.91 5.35 5.83
N PRO A 197 -13.09 6.01 5.90
CA PRO A 197 -14.40 5.41 5.60
C PRO A 197 -14.19 4.45 4.46
N SER A 198 -14.49 3.17 4.70
CA SER A 198 -14.23 2.09 3.77
C SER A 198 -14.51 2.64 2.38
N ARG A 199 -13.44 2.88 1.60
CA ARG A 199 -13.66 3.03 0.18
C ARG A 199 -14.38 1.72 -0.16
N PRO A 200 -15.56 1.75 -0.79
CA PRO A 200 -15.90 0.64 -1.67
C PRO A 200 -14.63 0.32 -2.45
N GLY A 201 -14.32 -0.96 -2.67
CA GLY A 201 -13.16 -1.38 -3.46
C GLY A 201 -12.98 -0.55 -4.75
N PRO A 202 -11.79 -0.64 -5.38
CA PRO A 202 -11.27 0.30 -6.39
C PRO A 202 -12.34 1.18 -7.05
N LYS A 203 -12.19 2.51 -6.87
CA LYS A 203 -13.14 3.55 -7.30
C LYS A 203 -13.95 3.10 -8.51
N THR A 204 -15.25 3.02 -8.30
CA THR A 204 -16.32 2.93 -9.30
C THR A 204 -16.36 4.17 -10.20
N ASP A 205 -15.21 4.61 -10.72
CA ASP A 205 -15.21 5.30 -11.99
C ASP A 205 -15.24 4.22 -13.07
N PRO A 206 -16.43 3.91 -13.62
CA PRO A 206 -16.52 2.97 -14.72
C PRO A 206 -15.56 3.35 -15.87
N ASN A 207 -15.23 4.63 -16.04
CA ASN A 207 -14.49 5.15 -17.18
C ASN A 207 -12.97 5.22 -16.98
N ALA A 208 -12.42 4.83 -15.82
CA ALA A 208 -10.98 4.68 -15.69
C ALA A 208 -10.46 3.67 -16.73
N PRO A 209 -9.31 3.90 -17.41
CA PRO A 209 -8.87 3.07 -18.55
C PRO A 209 -8.85 1.56 -18.26
N HIS A 210 -8.41 1.19 -17.06
CA HIS A 210 -8.43 -0.20 -16.58
C HIS A 210 -9.86 -0.77 -16.45
N ASN A 211 -10.76 -0.05 -15.78
CA ASN A 211 -12.16 -0.48 -15.61
C ASN A 211 -12.93 -0.47 -16.93
N ALA A 212 -12.63 0.48 -17.83
CA ALA A 212 -13.18 0.53 -19.17
C ALA A 212 -12.77 -0.69 -19.96
N LYS A 213 -11.48 -1.08 -19.90
CA LYS A 213 -10.97 -2.29 -20.56
C LYS A 213 -11.57 -3.56 -19.99
N ILE A 214 -11.71 -3.67 -18.66
CA ILE A 214 -12.40 -4.81 -18.02
C ILE A 214 -13.85 -4.94 -18.54
N ARG A 215 -14.60 -3.83 -18.64
CA ARG A 215 -15.97 -3.85 -19.15
C ARG A 215 -16.02 -4.22 -20.64
N GLU A 216 -15.13 -3.66 -21.44
CA GLU A 216 -14.98 -4.01 -22.86
C GLU A 216 -14.77 -5.52 -23.04
N ILE A 217 -13.84 -6.09 -22.26
CA ILE A 217 -13.55 -7.52 -22.29
C ILE A 217 -14.74 -8.35 -21.80
N ALA A 218 -15.42 -7.93 -20.72
CA ALA A 218 -16.58 -8.65 -20.20
C ALA A 218 -17.74 -8.67 -21.23
N GLU A 219 -18.01 -7.56 -21.91
CA GLU A 219 -19.02 -7.50 -22.97
C GLU A 219 -18.59 -8.30 -24.20
N ARG A 220 -17.30 -8.27 -24.56
CA ARG A 220 -16.74 -9.10 -25.62
C ARG A 220 -16.95 -10.60 -25.31
N LEU A 221 -16.58 -11.05 -24.11
CA LEU A 221 -16.76 -12.43 -23.67
C LEU A 221 -18.22 -12.88 -23.72
N LYS A 222 -19.16 -12.05 -23.25
CA LYS A 222 -20.60 -12.33 -23.35
C LYS A 222 -21.07 -12.44 -24.80
N SER A 223 -20.58 -11.55 -25.67
CA SER A 223 -20.93 -11.59 -27.11
C SER A 223 -20.41 -12.83 -27.83
N GLU A 224 -19.29 -13.40 -27.34
CA GLU A 224 -18.70 -14.65 -27.80
C GLU A 224 -19.43 -15.90 -27.22
N GLY A 225 -20.46 -15.71 -26.40
CA GLY A 225 -21.27 -16.78 -25.81
C GLY A 225 -20.77 -17.29 -24.46
N ASN A 226 -19.77 -16.65 -23.85
CA ASN A 226 -19.29 -16.99 -22.52
C ASN A 226 -20.17 -16.42 -21.41
N THR A 227 -20.14 -17.04 -20.22
CA THR A 227 -20.84 -16.54 -19.03
C THR A 227 -19.85 -15.93 -18.04
N VAL A 228 -19.95 -14.63 -17.75
CA VAL A 228 -19.11 -14.00 -16.71
C VAL A 228 -19.60 -14.42 -15.33
N LEU A 229 -18.75 -15.09 -14.55
CA LEU A 229 -19.04 -15.64 -13.23
C LEU A 229 -18.74 -14.64 -12.10
N SER A 230 -17.60 -13.92 -12.21
CA SER A 230 -17.19 -12.89 -11.25
C SER A 230 -16.29 -11.85 -11.91
N GLY A 231 -16.10 -10.68 -11.28
CA GLY A 231 -15.35 -9.58 -11.89
C GLY A 231 -16.13 -8.88 -13.03
N GLY A 232 -15.43 -8.38 -14.06
CA GLY A 232 -16.09 -7.76 -15.22
C GLY A 232 -16.84 -6.45 -14.93
N GLY A 233 -16.41 -5.72 -13.89
CA GLY A 233 -17.10 -4.56 -13.31
C GLY A 233 -17.97 -4.89 -12.08
N GLY A 234 -18.09 -6.17 -11.74
CA GLY A 234 -18.70 -6.67 -10.50
C GLY A 234 -17.67 -7.06 -9.44
N LYS A 235 -18.12 -7.79 -8.41
CA LYS A 235 -17.24 -8.26 -7.33
C LYS A 235 -16.35 -9.41 -7.81
N GLU A 236 -15.04 -9.27 -7.66
CA GLU A 236 -14.06 -10.32 -7.94
C GLU A 236 -14.07 -11.43 -6.87
N ARG A 237 -13.78 -12.66 -7.31
CA ARG A 237 -13.68 -13.83 -6.45
C ARG A 237 -12.21 -14.19 -6.18
N LEU A 238 -11.92 -14.59 -4.94
CA LEU A 238 -10.60 -15.11 -4.57
C LEU A 238 -10.46 -16.56 -5.02
N ILE A 239 -9.46 -16.83 -5.84
CA ILE A 239 -9.03 -18.15 -6.27
C ILE A 239 -7.83 -18.58 -5.40
N PRO A 240 -7.91 -19.68 -4.64
CA PRO A 240 -6.77 -20.24 -3.94
C PRO A 240 -5.68 -20.68 -4.92
N THR A 241 -4.43 -20.33 -4.64
CA THR A 241 -3.27 -20.67 -5.49
C THR A 241 -2.22 -21.41 -4.66
N PRO A 242 -2.48 -22.69 -4.30
CA PRO A 242 -1.60 -23.44 -3.42
C PRO A 242 -0.24 -23.69 -4.10
N GLY A 243 0.84 -23.31 -3.42
CA GLY A 243 2.20 -23.39 -3.97
C GLY A 243 2.61 -22.21 -4.86
N GLY A 244 1.72 -21.22 -5.05
CA GLY A 244 2.05 -19.94 -5.65
C GLY A 244 2.80 -19.01 -4.70
N LYS A 245 3.36 -17.92 -5.25
CA LYS A 245 3.99 -16.81 -4.52
C LYS A 245 3.01 -16.16 -3.54
N LYS A 246 1.71 -16.14 -3.85
CA LYS A 246 0.63 -15.84 -2.91
C LYS A 246 -0.28 -17.05 -2.71
N GLY A 247 -0.87 -17.16 -1.52
CA GLY A 247 -1.83 -18.23 -1.20
C GLY A 247 -3.21 -18.09 -1.87
N GLY A 248 -3.45 -16.97 -2.56
CA GLY A 248 -4.63 -16.76 -3.39
C GLY A 248 -4.53 -15.49 -4.22
N ARG A 249 -5.20 -15.50 -5.38
CA ARG A 249 -5.25 -14.40 -6.36
C ARG A 249 -6.69 -14.10 -6.76
N ARG A 250 -6.94 -12.90 -7.27
CA ARG A 250 -8.25 -12.47 -7.77
C ARG A 250 -8.07 -12.04 -9.23
N PRO A 251 -8.60 -12.80 -10.20
CA PRO A 251 -8.61 -12.34 -11.57
C PRO A 251 -9.64 -11.22 -11.74
N ASP A 252 -9.38 -10.28 -12.65
CA ASP A 252 -10.26 -9.14 -12.92
C ASP A 252 -11.59 -9.57 -13.57
N ILE A 253 -11.55 -10.68 -14.29
CA ILE A 253 -12.73 -11.34 -14.87
C ILE A 253 -12.57 -12.84 -14.69
N GLU A 254 -13.61 -13.49 -14.20
CA GLU A 254 -13.78 -14.93 -14.23
C GLU A 254 -14.99 -15.24 -15.11
N TYR A 255 -14.83 -16.19 -16.04
CA TYR A 255 -15.88 -16.57 -16.96
C TYR A 255 -15.89 -18.07 -17.24
N GLU A 256 -17.04 -18.57 -17.67
CA GLU A 256 -17.24 -19.94 -18.12
C GLU A 256 -17.42 -19.95 -19.64
N THR A 257 -16.68 -20.81 -20.33
CA THR A 257 -16.82 -21.00 -21.78
C THR A 257 -18.11 -21.76 -22.10
N PRO A 258 -18.59 -21.74 -23.37
CA PRO A 258 -19.73 -22.56 -23.79
C PRO A 258 -19.55 -24.07 -23.54
N SER A 259 -18.32 -24.54 -23.40
CA SER A 259 -18.01 -25.94 -23.07
C SER A 259 -18.00 -26.24 -21.57
N GLY A 260 -18.29 -25.25 -20.71
CA GLY A 260 -18.31 -25.39 -19.25
C GLY A 260 -16.95 -25.27 -18.58
N GLU A 261 -15.95 -24.69 -19.25
CA GLU A 261 -14.61 -24.50 -18.68
C GLU A 261 -14.50 -23.12 -18.01
N ALA A 262 -14.07 -23.10 -16.75
CA ALA A 262 -13.81 -21.84 -16.04
C ALA A 262 -12.44 -21.28 -16.41
N ARG A 263 -12.40 -19.99 -16.78
CA ARG A 263 -11.20 -19.25 -17.18
C ARG A 263 -11.18 -17.87 -16.53
N GLY A 264 -9.99 -17.29 -16.42
CA GLY A 264 -9.75 -15.96 -15.89
C GLY A 264 -9.17 -15.01 -16.94
N ILE A 265 -9.33 -13.71 -16.72
CA ILE A 265 -8.55 -12.66 -17.39
C ILE A 265 -8.03 -11.70 -16.33
N ASN A 266 -6.73 -11.39 -16.42
CA ASN A 266 -6.09 -10.29 -15.71
C ASN A 266 -5.84 -9.13 -16.68
N VAL A 267 -6.26 -7.94 -16.28
CA VAL A 267 -6.06 -6.70 -17.03
C VAL A 267 -4.99 -5.88 -16.34
N GLY A 268 -3.86 -5.62 -17.00
CA GLY A 268 -2.74 -4.97 -16.32
C GLY A 268 -1.86 -4.12 -17.23
N LYS A 269 -0.86 -3.49 -16.62
CA LYS A 269 0.10 -2.64 -17.34
C LYS A 269 1.19 -3.48 -17.98
N THR A 270 1.75 -2.95 -19.05
CA THR A 270 2.95 -3.49 -19.69
C THR A 270 4.17 -2.62 -19.41
N ARG A 271 5.35 -3.23 -19.56
CA ARG A 271 6.63 -2.52 -19.63
C ARG A 271 6.76 -1.88 -21.02
N LYS A 272 7.77 -1.02 -21.20
CA LYS A 272 8.05 -0.39 -22.51
C LYS A 272 8.30 -1.39 -23.66
N ASP A 273 8.67 -2.63 -23.33
CA ASP A 273 8.88 -3.73 -24.28
C ASP A 273 7.60 -4.53 -24.57
N GLY A 274 6.46 -4.14 -24.02
CA GLY A 274 5.16 -4.80 -24.21
C GLY A 274 4.93 -6.02 -23.30
N THR A 275 5.91 -6.40 -22.46
CA THR A 275 5.74 -7.52 -21.53
C THR A 275 4.95 -7.11 -20.28
N PRO A 276 4.16 -8.01 -19.66
CA PRO A 276 3.47 -7.68 -18.41
C PRO A 276 4.46 -7.27 -17.31
N VAL A 277 4.07 -6.31 -16.47
CA VAL A 277 4.90 -5.96 -15.30
C VAL A 277 5.01 -7.16 -14.35
N LYS A 278 6.08 -7.21 -13.52
CA LYS A 278 6.41 -8.38 -12.69
C LYS A 278 5.23 -8.88 -11.85
N ARG A 279 4.44 -7.96 -11.27
CA ARG A 279 3.23 -8.31 -10.49
C ARG A 279 2.20 -9.11 -11.28
N GLU A 280 2.05 -8.84 -12.58
CA GLU A 280 1.11 -9.54 -13.46
C GLU A 280 1.68 -10.90 -13.84
N VAL A 281 2.97 -10.96 -14.15
CA VAL A 281 3.68 -12.24 -14.38
C VAL A 281 3.52 -13.15 -13.16
N ASP A 282 3.79 -12.64 -11.96
CA ASP A 282 3.66 -13.42 -10.73
C ASP A 282 2.20 -13.81 -10.42
N ALA A 283 1.21 -12.96 -10.77
CA ALA A 283 -0.20 -13.29 -10.62
C ALA A 283 -0.65 -14.37 -11.62
N LEU A 284 -0.18 -14.29 -12.86
CA LEU A 284 -0.45 -15.28 -13.91
C LEU A 284 0.23 -16.61 -13.60
N GLU A 285 1.46 -16.61 -13.09
CA GLU A 285 2.13 -17.84 -12.66
C GLU A 285 1.39 -18.51 -11.50
N ASP A 286 0.91 -17.73 -10.52
CA ASP A 286 0.12 -18.26 -9.41
C ASP A 286 -1.22 -18.84 -9.89
N LEU A 287 -1.94 -18.12 -10.75
CA LEU A 287 -3.25 -18.51 -11.27
C LEU A 287 -3.17 -19.67 -12.26
N ASN A 288 -2.12 -19.73 -13.09
CA ASN A 288 -1.89 -20.83 -14.03
C ASN A 288 -1.11 -21.99 -13.41
N GLY A 289 -0.79 -21.91 -12.11
CA GLY A 289 -0.14 -22.96 -11.35
C GLY A 289 -1.09 -24.13 -11.00
N PRO A 290 -0.58 -25.17 -10.33
CA PRO A 290 -1.36 -26.34 -9.94
C PRO A 290 -2.61 -25.98 -9.12
N GLY A 291 -3.79 -26.35 -9.62
CA GLY A 291 -5.06 -26.09 -8.94
C GLY A 291 -5.56 -24.64 -9.00
N GLY A 292 -4.89 -23.78 -9.77
CA GLY A 292 -5.35 -22.43 -10.06
C GLY A 292 -6.41 -22.38 -11.17
N LEU A 293 -6.77 -21.17 -11.57
CA LEU A 293 -7.71 -20.89 -12.66
C LEU A 293 -6.90 -20.46 -13.90
N PRO A 294 -6.96 -21.19 -15.03
CA PRO A 294 -6.31 -20.79 -16.27
C PRO A 294 -6.69 -19.35 -16.63
N THR A 295 -5.72 -18.44 -16.58
CA THR A 295 -5.93 -16.99 -16.65
C THR A 295 -5.04 -16.36 -17.70
N ASP A 296 -5.66 -15.65 -18.64
CA ASP A 296 -4.99 -14.89 -19.69
C ASP A 296 -4.71 -13.45 -19.25
N PHE A 297 -3.81 -12.76 -19.97
CA PHE A 297 -3.46 -11.36 -19.71
C PHE A 297 -3.90 -10.45 -20.86
N GLU A 298 -4.51 -9.31 -20.52
CA GLU A 298 -4.79 -8.23 -21.46
C GLU A 298 -4.24 -6.88 -20.99
N PRO A 299 -3.49 -6.15 -21.85
CA PRO A 299 -3.03 -4.82 -21.53
C PRO A 299 -4.16 -3.77 -21.59
N TYR A 300 -4.02 -2.67 -20.86
CA TYR A 300 -4.95 -1.53 -20.90
C TYR A 300 -4.28 -0.17 -21.13
N ASP A 301 -2.95 -0.16 -21.33
CA ASP A 301 -2.13 1.03 -21.54
C ASP A 301 -1.88 1.38 -23.01
#